data_AF-L8LX11-F1
#
_entry.id   AF-L8LX11-F1
#
_cell.length_a   1.000
_cell.length_b   1.000
_cell.length_c   1.000
_cell.angle_alpha   90.00
_cell.angle_beta   90.00
_cell.angle_gamma   90.00
#
_symmetry.space_group_name_H-M   'P 1'
#
loop_
_entity.id
_entity.type
_entity.pdbx_description
1 polymer ?
#
loop_
_entity_poly.entity_id
_entity_poly.type
_entity_poly.pdbx_seq_one_letter_code
_entity_poly.pdbx_strand_id
1 'polypeptide(L)'
;MFLFQSKIYPLLSLVLFLGLFTPTIQAQEIDPEEVKQENFENSIRKIGLAAGYASQCYIEQDDQEAVERIGDEALAVAEIILQDFGSTLAFLFTSNAGYGAGKPTDLSNCDQLILDWQELVESFSEAEE
;
A
#
# COMPACT_ATOMS: atom_id res chain seq x y z
N MET A 1 -2.95 36.89 58.86
CA MET A 1 -3.98 37.07 59.89
C MET A 1 -5.01 38.04 59.34
N PHE A 2 -6.25 37.54 59.11
CA PHE A 2 -7.49 38.24 58.74
C PHE A 2 -7.52 38.96 57.36
N LEU A 3 -8.57 38.92 56.51
CA LEU A 3 -9.90 38.29 56.51
C LEU A 3 -10.42 38.21 55.07
N PHE A 4 -11.24 37.19 54.83
CA PHE A 4 -12.26 37.06 53.79
C PHE A 4 -13.00 38.38 53.47
N GLN A 5 -13.21 38.68 52.19
CA GLN A 5 -14.43 39.36 51.74
C GLN A 5 -14.91 38.79 50.40
N SER A 6 -16.08 38.18 50.49
CA SER A 6 -16.95 37.68 49.43
C SER A 6 -17.48 38.82 48.56
N LYS A 7 -17.49 38.64 47.23
CA LYS A 7 -18.43 39.33 46.35
C LYS A 7 -18.99 38.35 45.33
N ILE A 8 -20.23 37.99 45.60
CA ILE A 8 -21.17 37.28 44.74
C ILE A 8 -21.83 38.34 43.82
N TYR A 9 -22.27 37.86 42.65
CA TYR A 9 -23.20 38.45 41.66
C TYR A 9 -22.60 39.16 40.44
N PRO A 10 -23.23 39.07 39.24
CA PRO A 10 -24.21 38.06 38.79
C PRO A 10 -23.95 37.48 37.38
N LEU A 11 -24.33 36.20 37.27
CA LEU A 11 -24.92 35.50 36.13
C LEU A 11 -25.83 36.41 35.26
N LEU A 12 -25.31 37.08 34.24
CA LEU A 12 -26.15 37.70 33.19
C LEU A 12 -25.34 38.19 31.98
N SER A 13 -24.51 37.31 31.37
CA SER A 13 -23.94 37.55 30.03
C SER A 13 -23.31 36.28 29.47
N LEU A 14 -24.10 35.24 29.27
CA LEU A 14 -23.59 34.01 28.63
C LEU A 14 -24.64 33.36 27.74
N VAL A 15 -25.29 34.16 26.89
CA VAL A 15 -26.16 33.65 25.81
C VAL A 15 -25.97 34.55 24.60
N LEU A 16 -24.79 34.53 23.94
CA LEU A 16 -24.63 35.14 22.61
C LEU A 16 -23.32 34.79 21.87
N PHE A 17 -22.79 33.57 22.04
CA PHE A 17 -21.65 33.08 21.23
C PHE A 17 -21.75 31.57 20.90
N LEU A 18 -22.96 31.08 20.62
CA LEU A 18 -23.19 29.72 20.11
C LEU A 18 -24.03 29.77 18.83
N GLY A 19 -23.63 30.63 17.89
CA GLY A 19 -24.23 30.69 16.57
C GLY A 19 -23.12 30.70 15.53
N LEU A 20 -23.14 29.70 14.65
CA LEU A 20 -22.43 29.63 13.37
C LEU A 20 -20.99 29.09 13.39
N PHE A 21 -20.81 27.86 13.90
CA PHE A 21 -19.86 26.93 13.27
C PHE A 21 -20.65 25.91 12.46
N THR A 22 -21.09 26.30 11.27
CA THR A 22 -21.44 25.33 10.23
C THR A 22 -20.13 24.77 9.70
N PRO A 23 -19.82 23.47 9.87
CA PRO A 23 -18.71 22.88 9.13
C PRO A 23 -19.07 22.97 7.65
N THR A 24 -18.39 23.85 6.91
CA THR A 24 -18.34 23.76 5.46
C THR A 24 -17.65 22.45 5.15
N ILE A 25 -18.44 21.42 4.83
CA ILE A 25 -17.93 20.23 4.14
C ILE A 25 -17.45 20.73 2.78
N GLN A 26 -16.16 21.02 2.70
CA GLN A 26 -15.48 21.15 1.41
C GLN A 26 -15.45 19.74 0.84
N ALA A 27 -16.29 19.47 -0.15
CA ALA A 27 -16.07 18.34 -1.04
C ALA A 27 -14.72 18.60 -1.70
N GLN A 28 -13.67 17.91 -1.26
CA GLN A 28 -12.40 17.86 -1.98
C GLN A 28 -12.71 17.20 -3.32
N GLU A 29 -12.60 17.98 -4.39
CA GLU A 29 -12.63 17.48 -5.75
C GLU A 29 -11.37 16.63 -5.89
N ILE A 30 -11.52 15.30 -5.79
CA ILE A 30 -10.40 14.37 -5.88
C ILE A 30 -9.87 14.46 -7.31
N ASP A 31 -8.58 14.76 -7.45
CA ASP A 31 -7.93 14.86 -8.75
C ASP A 31 -7.94 13.47 -9.42
N PRO A 32 -8.55 13.33 -10.61
CA PRO A 32 -8.51 12.07 -11.36
C PRO A 32 -7.09 11.54 -11.62
N GLU A 33 -6.08 12.41 -11.65
CA GLU A 33 -4.67 12.04 -11.80
C GLU A 33 -4.10 11.41 -10.52
N GLU A 34 -4.46 11.94 -9.35
CA GLU A 34 -4.11 11.37 -8.04
C GLU A 34 -4.72 9.98 -7.86
N VAL A 35 -5.98 9.80 -8.25
CA VAL A 35 -6.65 8.47 -8.21
C VAL A 35 -5.96 7.47 -9.14
N LYS A 36 -5.50 7.91 -10.32
CA LYS A 36 -4.76 7.04 -11.24
C LYS A 36 -3.40 6.63 -10.67
N GLN A 37 -2.69 7.56 -10.04
CA GLN A 37 -1.41 7.28 -9.41
C GLN A 37 -1.57 6.31 -8.23
N GLU A 38 -2.57 6.50 -7.37
CA GLU A 38 -2.88 5.59 -6.28
C GLU A 38 -3.22 4.19 -6.81
N ASN A 39 -4.02 4.10 -7.87
CA ASN A 39 -4.35 2.83 -8.51
C ASN A 39 -3.11 2.14 -9.08
N PHE A 40 -2.17 2.91 -9.65
CA PHE A 40 -0.93 2.37 -10.18
C PHE A 40 -0.01 1.86 -9.05
N GLU A 41 0.20 2.63 -7.99
CA GLU A 41 0.94 2.21 -6.80
C GLU A 41 0.36 0.93 -6.19
N ASN A 42 -0.97 0.83 -6.12
CA ASN A 42 -1.65 -0.36 -5.64
C ASN A 42 -1.41 -1.57 -6.54
N SER A 43 -1.34 -1.39 -7.85
CA SER A 43 -0.94 -2.47 -8.77
C SER A 43 0.50 -2.91 -8.51
N ILE A 44 1.45 -1.98 -8.38
CA ILE A 44 2.86 -2.30 -8.07
C ILE A 44 2.99 -3.08 -6.75
N ARG A 45 2.23 -2.70 -5.72
CA ARG A 45 2.18 -3.46 -4.45
C ARG A 45 1.69 -4.89 -4.66
N LYS A 46 0.60 -5.08 -5.41
CA LYS A 46 0.02 -6.40 -5.68
C LYS A 46 0.99 -7.30 -6.45
N ILE A 47 1.67 -6.76 -7.45
CA ILE A 47 2.67 -7.49 -8.24
C ILE A 47 3.83 -7.93 -7.33
N GLY A 48 4.33 -7.02 -6.49
CA GLY A 48 5.34 -7.37 -5.49
C GLY A 48 4.88 -8.49 -4.57
N LEU A 49 3.68 -8.39 -4.00
CA LEU A 49 3.11 -9.45 -3.16
C LEU A 49 2.99 -10.79 -3.88
N ALA A 50 2.57 -10.80 -5.15
CA ALA A 50 2.45 -12.01 -5.96
C ALA A 50 3.80 -12.72 -6.11
N ALA A 51 4.86 -11.99 -6.46
CA ALA A 51 6.22 -12.54 -6.54
C ALA A 51 6.67 -13.17 -5.21
N GLY A 52 6.41 -12.48 -4.10
CA GLY A 52 6.75 -12.95 -2.77
C GLY A 52 5.98 -14.22 -2.36
N TYR A 53 4.67 -14.24 -2.57
CA TYR A 53 3.83 -15.40 -2.26
C TYR A 53 4.15 -16.60 -3.14
N ALA A 54 4.38 -16.40 -4.44
CA ALA A 54 4.80 -17.47 -5.34
C ALA A 54 6.14 -18.05 -4.90
N SER A 55 7.11 -17.21 -4.52
CA SER A 55 8.39 -17.67 -3.95
C SER A 55 8.18 -18.53 -2.70
N GLN A 56 7.34 -18.07 -1.76
CA GLN A 56 7.06 -18.83 -0.55
C GLN A 56 6.41 -20.19 -0.85
N CYS A 57 5.50 -20.25 -1.82
CA CYS A 57 4.88 -21.51 -2.25
C CYS A 57 5.90 -22.54 -2.73
N TYR A 58 6.95 -22.12 -3.45
CA TYR A 58 8.02 -23.02 -3.88
C TYR A 58 9.03 -23.33 -2.76
N ILE A 59 9.27 -22.40 -1.83
CA ILE A 59 10.06 -22.66 -0.61
C ILE A 59 9.42 -23.78 0.20
N GLU A 60 8.10 -23.75 0.41
CA GLU A 60 7.39 -24.78 1.17
C GLU A 60 7.34 -26.14 0.45
N GLN A 61 7.56 -26.16 -0.87
CA GLN A 61 7.69 -27.37 -1.69
C GLN A 61 9.14 -27.86 -1.84
N ASP A 62 10.12 -27.15 -1.26
CA ASP A 62 11.56 -27.40 -1.40
C ASP A 62 12.06 -27.34 -2.87
N ASP A 63 11.41 -26.52 -3.71
CA ASP A 63 11.79 -26.30 -5.11
C ASP A 63 12.68 -25.06 -5.23
N GLN A 64 13.96 -25.22 -4.90
CA GLN A 64 14.94 -24.12 -4.93
C GLN A 64 15.14 -23.53 -6.33
N GLU A 65 15.03 -24.34 -7.39
CA GLU A 65 15.18 -23.87 -8.77
C GLU A 65 14.04 -22.92 -9.15
N ALA A 66 12.80 -23.23 -8.74
CA ALA A 66 11.68 -22.34 -8.95
C ALA A 66 11.80 -21.04 -8.14
N VAL A 67 12.34 -21.09 -6.92
CA VAL A 67 12.59 -19.90 -6.11
C VAL A 67 13.63 -18.99 -6.77
N GLU A 68 14.74 -19.56 -7.28
CA GLU A 68 15.76 -18.80 -8.01
C GLU A 68 15.17 -18.14 -9.26
N ARG A 69 14.39 -18.89 -10.05
CA ARG A 69 13.72 -18.35 -11.25
C ARG A 69 12.79 -17.17 -10.93
N ILE A 70 11.95 -17.26 -9.91
CA ILE A 70 11.09 -16.14 -9.50
C ILE A 70 11.94 -14.95 -9.04
N GLY A 71 13.04 -15.21 -8.34
CA GLY A 71 13.99 -14.17 -7.94
C GLY A 71 14.53 -13.37 -9.14
N ASP A 72 14.94 -14.07 -10.20
CA ASP A 72 15.45 -13.46 -11.42
C ASP A 72 14.35 -12.69 -12.18
N GLU A 73 13.16 -13.28 -12.32
CA GLU A 73 11.99 -12.62 -12.94
C GLU A 73 11.57 -11.37 -12.16
N ALA A 74 11.52 -11.44 -10.82
CA ALA A 74 11.20 -10.31 -9.97
C ALA A 74 12.26 -9.22 -10.03
N LEU A 75 13.54 -9.58 -10.18
CA LEU A 75 14.61 -8.62 -10.40
C LEU A 75 14.42 -7.88 -11.73
N ALA A 76 14.12 -8.59 -12.82
CA ALA A 76 13.84 -7.97 -14.12
C ALA A 76 12.67 -6.98 -14.05
N VAL A 77 11.57 -7.36 -13.39
CA VAL A 77 10.43 -6.46 -13.15
C VAL A 77 10.85 -5.23 -12.33
N ALA A 78 11.65 -5.40 -11.28
CA ALA A 78 12.15 -4.28 -10.47
C ALA A 78 13.04 -3.32 -11.29
N GLU A 79 13.86 -3.85 -12.20
CA GLU A 79 14.70 -3.06 -13.09
C GLU A 79 13.86 -2.24 -14.08
N ILE A 80 12.85 -2.84 -14.71
CA ILE A 80 11.89 -2.13 -15.58
C ILE A 80 11.20 -1.01 -14.79
N ILE A 81 10.67 -1.32 -13.60
CA ILE A 81 10.00 -0.32 -12.76
C ILE A 81 10.95 0.82 -12.39
N LEU A 82 12.21 0.50 -12.07
CA LEU A 82 13.21 1.48 -11.72
C LEU A 82 13.54 2.41 -12.90
N GLN A 83 13.65 1.86 -14.11
CA GLN A 83 13.97 2.62 -15.32
C GLN A 83 12.82 3.55 -15.75
N ASP A 84 11.59 3.03 -15.75
CA ASP A 84 10.45 3.75 -16.35
C ASP A 84 9.68 4.61 -15.35
N PHE A 85 9.63 4.18 -14.09
CA PHE A 85 8.79 4.82 -13.06
C PHE A 85 9.59 5.30 -11.83
N GLY A 86 10.88 4.95 -11.75
CA GLY A 86 11.81 5.45 -10.76
C GLY A 86 11.87 4.66 -9.44
N SER A 87 12.84 5.06 -8.61
CA SER A 87 13.24 4.29 -7.42
C SER A 87 12.16 4.10 -6.35
N THR A 88 11.22 5.05 -6.20
CA THR A 88 10.13 4.94 -5.21
C THR A 88 9.25 3.73 -5.50
N LEU A 89 8.89 3.52 -6.77
CA LEU A 89 8.02 2.42 -7.18
C LEU A 89 8.78 1.10 -7.23
N ALA A 90 10.05 1.11 -7.63
CA ALA A 90 10.89 -0.09 -7.54
C ALA A 90 11.08 -0.55 -6.09
N PHE A 91 11.27 0.40 -5.16
CA PHE A 91 11.32 0.11 -3.73
C PHE A 91 9.96 -0.41 -3.22
N LEU A 92 8.86 0.18 -3.67
CA LEU A 92 7.52 -0.29 -3.33
C LEU A 92 7.30 -1.74 -3.77
N PHE A 93 7.67 -2.08 -5.01
CA PHE A 93 7.62 -3.45 -5.52
C PHE A 93 8.46 -4.42 -4.66
N THR A 94 9.76 -4.15 -4.55
CA THR A 94 10.72 -5.05 -3.87
C THR A 94 10.41 -5.23 -2.38
N SER A 95 9.95 -4.19 -1.68
CA SER A 95 9.54 -4.29 -0.28
C SER A 95 8.30 -5.18 -0.08
N ASN A 96 7.34 -5.13 -1.02
CA ASN A 96 6.17 -6.00 -0.98
C ASN A 96 6.50 -7.44 -1.38
N ALA A 97 7.43 -7.65 -2.31
CA ALA A 97 7.96 -8.98 -2.63
C ALA A 97 8.65 -9.62 -1.42
N GLY A 98 9.53 -8.88 -0.74
CA GLY A 98 10.15 -9.35 0.50
C GLY A 98 9.12 -9.64 1.61
N TYR A 99 8.08 -8.82 1.72
CA TYR A 99 6.99 -9.07 2.67
C TYR A 99 6.22 -10.37 2.36
N GLY A 100 5.86 -10.60 1.09
CA GLY A 100 5.15 -11.80 0.67
C GLY A 100 5.96 -13.06 0.93
N ALA A 101 7.25 -13.06 0.58
CA ALA A 101 8.15 -14.18 0.82
C ALA A 101 8.42 -14.46 2.31
N GLY A 102 8.26 -13.47 3.18
CA GLY A 102 8.47 -13.62 4.63
C GLY A 102 7.24 -14.12 5.40
N LYS A 103 6.09 -14.31 4.75
CA LYS A 103 4.84 -14.72 5.40
C LYS A 103 4.57 -16.21 5.17
N PRO A 104 4.20 -16.98 6.20
CA PRO A 104 3.68 -18.33 6.02
C PRO A 104 2.50 -18.28 5.05
N THR A 105 2.55 -19.10 4.00
CA THR A 105 1.51 -19.10 2.96
C THR A 105 0.57 -20.27 3.20
N ASP A 106 -0.72 -20.08 2.93
CA ASP A 106 -1.65 -21.19 2.91
C ASP A 106 -1.42 -22.00 1.63
N LEU A 107 -0.81 -23.17 1.77
CA LEU A 107 -0.52 -24.09 0.66
C LEU A 107 -1.74 -24.40 -0.22
N SER A 108 -2.96 -24.31 0.32
CA SER A 108 -4.17 -24.55 -0.46
C SER A 108 -4.43 -23.51 -1.57
N ASN A 109 -3.78 -22.35 -1.49
CA ASN A 109 -3.88 -21.28 -2.49
C ASN A 109 -2.65 -21.18 -3.40
N CYS A 110 -1.66 -22.06 -3.23
CA CYS A 110 -0.38 -21.90 -3.93
C CYS A 110 -0.49 -21.99 -5.44
N ASP A 111 -1.35 -22.86 -5.97
CA ASP A 111 -1.57 -22.97 -7.41
C ASP A 111 -2.05 -21.63 -7.99
N GLN A 112 -2.97 -20.95 -7.30
CA GLN A 112 -3.48 -19.65 -7.75
C GLN A 112 -2.41 -18.57 -7.65
N LEU A 113 -1.64 -18.54 -6.56
CA LEU A 113 -0.61 -17.52 -6.34
C LEU A 113 0.54 -17.63 -7.36
N ILE A 114 0.89 -18.85 -7.77
CA ILE A 114 1.87 -19.10 -8.82
C ILE A 114 1.31 -18.67 -10.19
N LEU A 115 0.06 -19.00 -10.50
CA LEU A 115 -0.60 -18.56 -11.73
C LEU A 115 -0.67 -17.03 -11.82
N ASP A 116 -1.08 -16.37 -10.73
CA ASP A 116 -1.13 -14.91 -10.65
C ASP A 116 0.24 -14.28 -10.97
N TRP A 117 1.34 -14.88 -10.50
CA TRP A 117 2.68 -14.43 -10.83
C TRP A 117 3.03 -14.65 -12.30
N GLN A 118 2.76 -15.84 -12.85
CA GLN A 118 3.06 -16.17 -14.25
C GLN A 118 2.32 -15.26 -15.23
N GLU A 119 1.03 -15.01 -15.00
CA GLU A 119 0.24 -14.10 -15.82
C GLU A 119 0.80 -12.66 -15.80
N LEU A 120 1.32 -12.22 -14.64
CA LEU A 120 1.95 -10.91 -14.52
C LEU A 120 3.24 -10.83 -15.30
N VAL A 121 4.15 -11.81 -15.17
CA VAL A 121 5.42 -11.83 -15.90
C VAL A 121 5.18 -11.86 -17.42
N GLU A 122 4.22 -12.66 -17.88
CA GLU A 122 3.83 -12.71 -19.30
C GLU A 122 3.31 -11.34 -19.79
N SER A 123 2.53 -10.63 -18.98
CA SER A 123 2.05 -9.29 -19.34
C SER A 123 3.17 -8.25 -19.46
N PHE A 124 4.27 -8.42 -18.71
CA PHE A 124 5.45 -7.56 -18.82
C PHE A 124 6.29 -7.89 -20.05
N SER A 125 6.45 -9.17 -20.40
CA SER A 125 7.23 -9.56 -21.58
C SER A 125 6.55 -9.18 -22.90
N GLU A 126 5.23 -9.24 -22.98
CA GLU A 126 4.47 -8.78 -24.14
C GLU A 126 4.53 -7.25 -24.34
N ALA A 127 4.73 -6.48 -23.28
CA ALA A 127 4.83 -5.02 -23.36
C ALA A 127 6.17 -4.52 -23.92
N GLU A 128 7.20 -5.38 -23.99
CA GLU A 128 8.53 -5.05 -24.52
C GLU A 128 8.71 -5.35 -26.03
N GLU A 129 7.77 -6.03 -26.69
CA GLU A 129 7.78 -6.29 -28.16
C GLU A 129 7.18 -5.14 -29.01
#